data_AF-A0A409YDF7-F1
#
_entry.id   AF-A0A409YDF7-F1
#
_cell.length_a   1.000
_cell.length_b   1.000
_cell.length_c   1.000
_cell.angle_alpha   90.00
_cell.angle_beta   90.00
_cell.angle_gamma   90.00
#
_symmetry.space_group_name_H-M   'P 1'
#
loop_
_entity.id
_entity.type
_entity.pdbx_description
1 polymer ?
#
loop_
_entity_poly.entity_id
_entity_poly.type
_entity_poly.pdbx_seq_one_letter_code
_entity_poly.pdbx_strand_id
1 'polypeptide(L)'
;MELTFNNKANVLSAQLLTTHDHSPIYVITTETSLWGRTYTYLRDVNPAFHAGSLQPQRHNRNANSASGKKGGAKKGKGGAEAIGEKAQSQAYQTSLSPPSYRVGRHQGTIVGMINWKNKTMDVGGQRRKLVEVRRKEGGGWGVGLMQWSKEKVKGLGMCFGLAEKEKKAVNEGEVVEQENAWETKEKHRWSASTDNTEGDALGGADNDGTRDFWARRKRRLWQWASDRTEYCIEHEDEGWRISTTTSPRRTTGIFIVPYRPKLFGPMRPVTLKLTREALVKDEVFLILALVYEETMRGDRNVSL
;
A
#
# COMPACT_ATOMS: atom_id res chain seq x y z
N MET A 1 -3.99 3.59 -17.28
CA MET A 1 -5.21 2.99 -16.72
C MET A 1 -6.00 4.07 -16.03
N GLU A 2 -7.31 4.09 -16.22
CA GLU A 2 -8.22 4.95 -15.47
C GLU A 2 -9.20 4.07 -14.71
N LEU A 3 -9.35 4.37 -13.43
CA LEU A 3 -10.20 3.67 -12.48
C LEU A 3 -11.14 4.68 -11.83
N THR A 4 -12.38 4.26 -11.62
CA THR A 4 -13.40 5.04 -10.91
C THR A 4 -13.84 4.30 -9.67
N PHE A 5 -14.03 5.01 -8.57
CA PHE A 5 -14.53 4.41 -7.33
C PHE A 5 -16.06 4.41 -7.40
N ASN A 6 -16.67 3.25 -7.20
CA ASN A 6 -18.13 3.14 -7.18
C ASN A 6 -18.76 3.93 -6.01
N ASN A 7 -17.98 4.18 -4.96
CA ASN A 7 -18.37 4.96 -3.80
C ASN A 7 -17.90 6.40 -3.97
N LYS A 8 -18.85 7.33 -4.04
CA LYS A 8 -18.62 8.75 -4.39
C LYS A 8 -17.72 9.49 -3.39
N ALA A 9 -17.62 9.03 -2.14
CA ALA A 9 -16.94 9.77 -1.08
C ALA A 9 -16.02 8.92 -0.20
N ASN A 10 -16.26 7.61 -0.09
CA ASN A 10 -15.54 6.78 0.87
C ASN A 10 -14.56 5.84 0.19
N VAL A 11 -13.27 6.19 0.22
CA VAL A 11 -12.17 5.38 -0.31
C VAL A 11 -11.89 4.11 0.51
N LEU A 12 -12.40 4.01 1.73
CA LEU A 12 -12.17 2.88 2.64
C LEU A 12 -13.09 1.68 2.39
N SER A 13 -14.17 1.88 1.63
CA SER A 13 -15.12 0.83 1.26
C SER A 13 -15.66 1.13 -0.13
N ALA A 14 -14.91 0.70 -1.15
CA ALA A 14 -15.17 1.01 -2.54
C ALA A 14 -14.71 -0.12 -3.47
N GLN A 15 -15.36 -0.22 -4.62
CA GLN A 15 -14.89 -1.01 -5.75
C GLN A 15 -14.23 -0.06 -6.75
N LEU A 16 -13.06 -0.46 -7.24
CA LEU A 16 -12.34 0.22 -8.30
C LEU A 16 -12.78 -0.39 -9.62
N LEU A 17 -13.54 0.38 -10.37
CA LEU A 17 -14.11 0.00 -11.65
C LEU A 17 -13.25 0.56 -12.78
N THR A 18 -13.06 -0.19 -13.85
CA THR A 18 -12.51 0.35 -15.10
C THR A 18 -13.40 1.47 -15.65
N THR A 19 -12.79 2.44 -16.32
CA THR A 19 -13.57 3.51 -16.98
C THR A 19 -14.21 3.04 -18.29
N HIS A 20 -13.66 2.02 -18.95
CA HIS A 20 -14.13 1.57 -20.26
C HIS A 20 -15.43 0.75 -20.19
N ASP A 21 -15.50 -0.20 -19.26
CA ASP A 21 -16.60 -1.17 -19.14
C ASP A 21 -17.20 -1.26 -17.73
N HIS A 22 -16.76 -0.41 -16.79
CA HIS A 22 -17.21 -0.40 -15.40
C HIS A 22 -17.09 -1.75 -14.69
N SER A 23 -16.17 -2.61 -15.14
CA SER A 23 -15.91 -3.89 -14.51
C SER A 23 -15.06 -3.69 -13.25
N PRO A 24 -15.40 -4.36 -12.13
CA PRO A 24 -14.61 -4.25 -10.92
C PRO A 24 -13.29 -5.00 -11.09
N ILE A 25 -12.19 -4.31 -10.81
CA ILE A 25 -10.83 -4.92 -10.77
C ILE A 25 -10.42 -5.13 -9.32
N TYR A 26 -10.60 -4.10 -8.48
CA TYR A 26 -10.28 -4.21 -7.06
C TYR A 26 -11.46 -3.89 -6.16
N VAL A 27 -11.47 -4.50 -4.99
CA VAL A 27 -12.36 -4.18 -3.88
C VAL A 27 -11.50 -3.73 -2.70
N ILE A 28 -11.75 -2.51 -2.22
CA ILE A 28 -11.22 -1.99 -0.96
C ILE A 28 -12.24 -2.26 0.12
N THR A 29 -11.81 -2.88 1.21
CA THR A 29 -12.64 -3.10 2.39
C THR A 29 -11.85 -2.74 3.64
N THR A 30 -12.44 -1.93 4.50
CA THR A 30 -11.83 -1.54 5.77
C THR A 30 -12.61 -2.13 6.93
N GLU A 31 -11.90 -2.84 7.79
CA GLU A 31 -12.40 -3.31 9.06
C GLU A 31 -12.22 -2.24 10.13
N THR A 32 -13.28 -2.04 10.91
CA THR A 32 -13.32 -1.11 12.02
C THR A 32 -13.63 -1.86 13.30
N SER A 33 -12.89 -1.56 14.36
CA SER A 33 -13.14 -1.99 15.73
C SER A 33 -13.76 -0.84 16.53
N LEU A 34 -14.12 -1.11 17.79
CA LEU A 34 -14.52 -0.08 18.76
C LEU A 34 -13.48 1.04 18.93
N TRP A 35 -12.21 0.73 18.65
CA TRP A 35 -11.07 1.65 18.79
C TRP A 35 -10.66 2.31 17.46
N GLY A 36 -11.49 2.19 16.43
CA GLY A 36 -11.22 2.73 15.09
C GLY A 36 -10.75 1.67 14.10
N ARG A 37 -10.11 2.13 13.01
CA ARG A 37 -9.69 1.29 11.88
C ARG A 37 -8.61 0.29 12.28
N THR A 38 -8.78 -0.98 11.90
CA THR A 38 -7.81 -2.05 12.17
C THR A 38 -7.05 -2.42 10.90
N TYR A 39 -7.79 -2.80 9.86
CA TYR A 39 -7.24 -3.25 8.59
C TYR A 39 -7.96 -2.61 7.41
N THR A 40 -7.21 -2.25 6.37
CA THR A 40 -7.78 -2.01 5.04
C THR A 40 -7.18 -3.03 4.09
N TYR A 41 -8.04 -3.79 3.41
CA TYR A 41 -7.66 -4.79 2.43
C TYR A 41 -7.91 -4.27 1.02
N LEU A 42 -6.97 -4.55 0.12
CA LEU A 42 -7.16 -4.46 -1.32
C LEU A 42 -7.24 -5.88 -1.87
N ARG A 43 -8.39 -6.23 -2.45
CA ARG A 43 -8.65 -7.54 -3.03
C ARG A 43 -8.78 -7.43 -4.54
N ASP A 44 -8.12 -8.32 -5.26
CA ASP A 44 -8.31 -8.49 -6.70
C ASP A 44 -9.58 -9.32 -6.94
N VAL A 45 -10.50 -8.79 -7.75
CA VAL A 45 -11.78 -9.42 -8.12
C VAL A 45 -11.61 -10.40 -9.26
N ASN A 46 -10.61 -10.17 -10.10
CA ASN A 46 -10.26 -11.02 -11.22
C ASN A 46 -8.82 -11.50 -11.02
N PRO A 47 -8.55 -12.35 -10.01
CA PRO A 47 -7.26 -12.99 -9.89
C PRO A 47 -7.11 -13.84 -11.15
N ALA A 48 -6.52 -13.26 -12.20
CA ALA A 48 -6.25 -13.94 -13.45
C ALA A 48 -5.41 -15.11 -13.03
N PHE A 49 -6.01 -16.31 -13.06
CA PHE A 49 -5.49 -17.53 -12.46
C PHE A 49 -3.97 -17.49 -12.57
N HIS A 50 -3.28 -17.15 -11.47
CA HIS A 50 -1.83 -17.26 -11.42
C HIS A 50 -1.56 -18.76 -11.39
N ALA A 51 -1.79 -19.40 -12.54
CA ALA A 51 -1.84 -20.84 -12.81
C ALA A 51 -0.44 -21.48 -12.75
N GLY A 52 0.46 -20.92 -11.94
CA GLY A 52 1.84 -21.38 -11.83
C GLY A 52 2.60 -20.83 -10.63
N SER A 53 2.01 -19.95 -9.82
CA SER A 53 2.62 -19.58 -8.54
C SER A 53 2.35 -20.71 -7.57
N LEU A 54 3.23 -21.71 -7.61
CA LEU A 54 3.51 -22.65 -6.53
C LEU A 54 3.43 -21.87 -5.22
N GLN A 55 2.27 -21.90 -4.54
CA GLN A 55 2.32 -21.79 -3.09
C GLN A 55 3.33 -22.86 -2.68
N PRO A 56 4.42 -22.52 -1.99
CA PRO A 56 5.13 -23.54 -1.26
C PRO A 56 4.09 -24.03 -0.26
N GLN A 57 3.41 -25.11 -0.64
CA GLN A 57 2.64 -25.92 0.27
C GLN A 57 3.68 -26.25 1.34
N ARG A 58 3.61 -25.54 2.46
CA ARG A 58 4.39 -25.84 3.65
C ARG A 58 3.89 -27.21 4.09
N HIS A 59 4.40 -28.25 3.42
CA HIS A 59 4.40 -29.58 3.94
C HIS A 59 5.25 -29.47 5.19
N ASN A 60 4.56 -29.34 6.31
CA ASN A 60 5.06 -29.69 7.60
C ASN A 60 5.34 -31.20 7.53
N ARG A 61 6.47 -31.58 6.90
CA ARG A 61 7.01 -32.94 6.96
C ARG A 61 7.55 -33.10 8.37
N ASN A 62 6.63 -33.41 9.29
CA ASN A 62 6.99 -34.23 10.41
C ASN A 62 7.43 -35.57 9.81
N ALA A 63 8.74 -35.77 9.81
CA ALA A 63 9.35 -37.05 9.51
C ALA A 63 8.75 -38.08 10.47
N ASN A 64 8.07 -39.10 9.93
CA ASN A 64 7.99 -40.46 10.47
C ASN A 64 7.05 -41.31 9.61
N SER A 65 7.64 -42.20 8.80
CA SER A 65 7.13 -43.50 8.29
C SER A 65 7.75 -43.77 6.92
N ALA A 66 8.79 -44.60 6.84
CA ALA A 66 8.73 -46.06 6.75
C ALA A 66 8.24 -46.55 5.37
N SER A 67 9.24 -46.94 4.56
CA SER A 67 9.26 -48.09 3.64
C SER A 67 7.94 -48.67 3.15
N GLY A 68 7.70 -48.63 1.84
CA GLY A 68 6.58 -49.33 1.22
C GLY A 68 6.64 -49.48 -0.30
N LYS A 69 7.44 -50.43 -0.77
CA LYS A 69 7.17 -51.40 -1.85
C LYS A 69 6.68 -50.94 -3.24
N LYS A 70 7.48 -51.38 -4.24
CA LYS A 70 7.23 -51.52 -5.69
C LYS A 70 5.86 -52.12 -6.05
N GLY A 71 5.32 -51.69 -7.19
CA GLY A 71 4.52 -52.56 -8.05
C GLY A 71 3.61 -51.85 -9.07
N GLY A 72 3.70 -52.25 -10.34
CA GLY A 72 2.53 -52.34 -11.21
C GLY A 72 2.41 -51.32 -12.34
N ALA A 73 3.01 -51.64 -13.49
CA ALA A 73 2.61 -51.10 -14.78
C ALA A 73 1.21 -51.59 -15.16
N LYS A 74 0.35 -50.71 -15.71
CA LYS A 74 -0.81 -51.15 -16.51
C LYS A 74 -1.08 -50.19 -17.67
N LYS A 75 -0.90 -50.75 -18.86
CA LYS A 75 -1.15 -50.20 -20.20
C LYS A 75 -2.67 -50.29 -20.45
N GLY A 76 -3.32 -49.18 -20.76
CA GLY A 76 -4.73 -49.11 -21.13
C GLY A 76 -4.90 -48.39 -22.47
N LYS A 77 -5.51 -49.09 -23.43
CA LYS A 77 -5.70 -48.78 -24.85
C LYS A 77 -7.20 -48.57 -25.08
N GLY A 78 -7.58 -47.68 -26.01
CA GLY A 78 -8.96 -47.53 -26.52
C GLY A 78 -9.72 -46.36 -25.90
N GLY A 79 -10.52 -45.57 -26.60
CA GLY A 79 -11.05 -45.70 -27.95
C GLY A 79 -11.57 -44.35 -28.47
N ALA A 80 -11.80 -44.32 -29.78
CA ALA A 80 -12.40 -43.23 -30.53
C ALA A 80 -13.93 -43.31 -30.50
N GLU A 81 -14.61 -42.17 -30.46
CA GLU A 81 -16.01 -41.93 -30.91
C GLU A 81 -16.19 -40.40 -30.93
N ALA A 82 -16.31 -39.73 -32.08
CA ALA A 82 -17.46 -39.61 -32.98
C ALA A 82 -18.48 -38.52 -32.56
N ILE A 83 -18.44 -37.42 -33.33
CA ILE A 83 -19.55 -36.68 -33.95
C ILE A 83 -20.77 -36.32 -33.07
N GLY A 84 -21.01 -35.02 -32.94
CA GLY A 84 -22.25 -34.48 -32.37
C GLY A 84 -22.41 -32.98 -32.62
N GLU A 85 -22.39 -32.57 -33.88
CA GLU A 85 -22.73 -31.21 -34.31
C GLU A 85 -24.25 -31.06 -34.26
N LYS A 86 -24.76 -30.37 -33.22
CA LYS A 86 -26.14 -29.87 -33.18
C LYS A 86 -26.13 -28.37 -32.96
N ALA A 87 -26.38 -27.66 -34.05
CA ALA A 87 -26.77 -26.26 -34.05
C ALA A 87 -28.04 -26.08 -33.19
N GLN A 88 -27.91 -25.31 -32.11
CA GLN A 88 -29.03 -24.67 -31.45
C GLN A 88 -28.91 -23.17 -31.69
N SER A 89 -29.62 -22.69 -32.71
CA SER A 89 -29.97 -21.29 -32.88
C SER A 89 -30.94 -20.90 -31.76
N GLN A 90 -30.43 -20.37 -30.66
CA GLN A 90 -31.23 -19.64 -29.68
C GLN A 90 -31.17 -18.15 -29.98
N ALA A 91 -32.36 -17.58 -30.14
CA ALA A 91 -32.59 -16.17 -30.38
C ALA A 91 -31.99 -15.33 -29.24
N TYR A 92 -31.12 -14.39 -29.62
CA TYR A 92 -30.68 -13.30 -28.74
C TYR A 92 -31.84 -12.32 -28.54
N GLN A 93 -32.68 -12.57 -27.54
CA GLN A 93 -33.42 -11.49 -26.91
C GLN A 93 -32.53 -10.89 -25.82
N THR A 94 -31.79 -9.84 -26.21
CA THR A 94 -30.97 -9.02 -25.33
C THR A 94 -31.88 -8.18 -24.43
N SER A 95 -32.45 -8.78 -23.39
CA SER A 95 -33.02 -8.03 -22.27
C SER A 95 -31.86 -7.49 -21.43
N LEU A 96 -31.55 -6.20 -21.61
CA LEU A 96 -30.54 -5.44 -20.85
C LEU A 96 -31.01 -5.18 -19.42
N SER A 97 -31.31 -6.24 -18.67
CA SER A 97 -31.31 -6.16 -17.22
C SER A 97 -29.84 -6.14 -16.79
N PRO A 98 -29.32 -5.07 -16.14
CA PRO A 98 -27.97 -5.09 -15.64
C PRO A 98 -27.82 -6.31 -14.72
N PRO A 99 -26.76 -7.12 -14.87
CA PRO A 99 -26.56 -8.28 -14.02
C PRO A 99 -26.62 -7.83 -12.57
N SER A 100 -27.63 -8.29 -11.84
CA SER A 100 -27.68 -8.07 -10.40
C SER A 100 -26.54 -8.89 -9.81
N TYR A 101 -25.38 -8.26 -9.61
CA TYR A 101 -24.29 -8.82 -8.86
C TYR A 101 -24.80 -9.02 -7.43
N ARG A 102 -25.38 -10.20 -7.16
CA ARG A 102 -25.64 -10.62 -5.79
C ARG A 102 -24.30 -10.52 -5.09
N VAL A 103 -24.26 -9.77 -3.99
CA VAL A 103 -23.12 -9.65 -3.08
C VAL A 103 -22.93 -11.01 -2.37
N GLY A 104 -22.69 -12.06 -3.14
CA GLY A 104 -22.02 -13.26 -2.65
C GLY A 104 -20.64 -12.79 -2.23
N ARG A 105 -20.23 -13.12 -1.00
CA ARG A 105 -18.95 -12.71 -0.42
C ARG A 105 -17.85 -12.83 -1.47
N HIS A 106 -17.45 -11.72 -2.09
CA HIS A 106 -16.43 -11.73 -3.13
C HIS A 106 -15.14 -12.21 -2.47
N GLN A 107 -14.82 -13.50 -2.65
CA GLN A 107 -13.58 -14.12 -2.18
C GLN A 107 -12.43 -13.73 -3.10
N GLY A 108 -12.28 -12.43 -3.37
CA GLY A 108 -11.14 -11.90 -4.10
C GLY A 108 -9.84 -12.19 -3.34
N THR A 109 -8.76 -12.43 -4.08
CA THR A 109 -7.45 -12.65 -3.47
C THR A 109 -6.94 -11.34 -2.88
N ILE A 110 -6.50 -11.37 -1.61
CA ILE A 110 -5.89 -10.20 -0.98
C ILE A 110 -4.53 -9.96 -1.65
N VAL A 111 -4.41 -8.86 -2.38
CA VAL A 111 -3.16 -8.45 -3.05
C VAL A 111 -2.36 -7.45 -2.22
N GLY A 112 -3.02 -6.77 -1.28
CA GLY A 112 -2.34 -5.96 -0.29
C GLY A 112 -3.23 -5.51 0.86
N MET A 113 -2.61 -4.95 1.89
CA MET A 113 -3.26 -4.60 3.15
C MET A 113 -2.53 -3.45 3.86
N ILE A 114 -3.28 -2.60 4.55
CA ILE A 114 -2.78 -1.65 5.55
C ILE A 114 -3.23 -2.11 6.93
N ASN A 115 -2.30 -2.33 7.85
CA ASN A 115 -2.60 -2.52 9.26
C ASN A 115 -2.42 -1.17 9.98
N TRP A 116 -3.55 -0.55 10.33
CA TRP A 116 -3.60 0.79 10.91
C TRP A 116 -3.09 0.84 12.34
N LYS A 117 -3.26 -0.26 13.10
CA LYS A 117 -2.78 -0.38 14.48
C LYS A 117 -1.26 -0.48 14.52
N ASN A 118 -0.70 -1.41 13.76
CA ASN A 118 0.74 -1.66 13.75
C ASN A 118 1.52 -0.74 12.79
N LYS A 119 0.82 0.15 12.08
CA LYS A 119 1.39 1.04 11.05
C LYS A 119 2.25 0.27 10.05
N THR A 120 1.73 -0.84 9.54
CA THR A 120 2.40 -1.65 8.50
C THR A 120 1.57 -1.70 7.22
N MET A 121 2.24 -1.95 6.11
CA MET A 121 1.66 -2.18 4.80
C MET A 121 2.17 -3.51 4.25
N ASP A 122 1.31 -4.27 3.60
CA ASP A 122 1.59 -5.55 2.97
C ASP A 122 1.26 -5.45 1.48
N VAL A 123 2.21 -5.80 0.61
CA VAL A 123 2.03 -5.82 -0.85
C VAL A 123 2.59 -7.15 -1.34
N GLY A 124 1.75 -7.98 -1.95
CA GLY A 124 2.16 -9.29 -2.46
C GLY A 124 2.73 -10.24 -1.40
N GLY A 125 2.26 -10.15 -0.15
CA GLY A 125 2.72 -10.98 0.97
C GLY A 125 4.01 -10.50 1.64
N GLN A 126 4.58 -9.39 1.18
CA GLN A 126 5.71 -8.74 1.83
C GLN A 126 5.21 -7.62 2.75
N ARG A 127 5.51 -7.71 4.05
CA ARG A 127 5.10 -6.71 5.04
C ARG A 127 6.25 -5.75 5.36
N ARG A 128 5.94 -4.45 5.39
CA ARG A 128 6.88 -3.37 5.77
C ARG A 128 6.23 -2.37 6.72
N LYS A 129 7.04 -1.67 7.52
CA LYS A 129 6.54 -0.56 8.35
C LYS A 129 6.27 0.66 7.47
N LEU A 130 5.19 1.39 7.76
CA LEU A 130 4.84 2.61 7.03
C LEU A 130 5.95 3.67 7.11
N VAL A 131 6.66 3.76 8.23
CA VAL A 131 7.79 4.69 8.40
C VAL A 131 9.00 4.35 7.52
N GLU A 132 9.12 3.10 7.06
CA GLU A 132 10.20 2.68 6.16
C GLU A 132 9.86 3.01 4.70
N VAL A 133 8.58 2.85 4.33
CA VAL A 133 8.12 3.08 2.95
C VAL A 133 7.70 4.52 2.68
N ARG A 134 7.46 5.33 3.73
CA ARG A 134 7.01 6.72 3.64
C ARG A 134 8.00 7.66 4.33
N ARG A 135 8.53 8.63 3.58
CA ARG A 135 9.47 9.65 4.05
C ARG A 135 8.91 11.05 3.85
N LYS A 136 9.28 11.98 4.75
CA LYS A 136 9.02 13.42 4.57
C LYS A 136 10.19 14.03 3.82
N GLU A 137 9.91 14.84 2.81
CA GLU A 137 10.95 15.63 2.14
C GLU A 137 11.62 16.58 3.15
N GLY A 138 12.95 16.70 3.09
CA GLY A 138 13.72 17.52 4.03
C GLY A 138 13.94 16.93 5.42
N GLY A 139 13.32 15.79 5.75
CA GLY A 139 13.70 14.98 6.91
C GLY A 139 15.00 14.27 6.60
N GLY A 140 16.14 14.95 6.80
CA GLY A 140 17.46 14.42 6.47
C GLY A 140 17.66 12.99 6.97
N TRP A 141 18.32 12.17 6.17
CA TRP A 141 18.77 10.80 6.50
C TRP A 141 19.71 10.72 7.73
N GLY A 142 19.92 11.84 8.43
CA GLY A 142 21.06 12.15 9.27
C GLY A 142 21.20 11.37 10.57
N VAL A 143 20.34 10.40 10.88
CA VAL A 143 20.54 9.59 12.10
C VAL A 143 20.31 8.10 11.92
N GLY A 144 19.65 7.64 10.85
CA GLY A 144 19.35 6.22 10.65
C GLY A 144 20.26 5.48 9.65
N LEU A 145 20.80 6.19 8.66
CA LEU A 145 21.55 5.53 7.58
C LEU A 145 22.99 5.13 7.96
N MET A 146 23.53 5.65 9.06
CA MET A 146 24.79 5.16 9.61
C MET A 146 24.69 3.76 10.22
N GLN A 147 23.48 3.25 10.48
CA GLN A 147 23.32 1.93 11.12
C GLN A 147 23.17 0.78 10.12
N TRP A 148 22.72 1.03 8.88
CA TRP A 148 22.55 -0.04 7.88
C TRP A 148 23.84 -0.41 7.14
N SER A 149 24.84 0.48 7.12
CA SER A 149 26.14 0.19 6.50
C SER A 149 27.13 -0.55 7.42
N LYS A 150 26.88 -0.69 8.73
CA LYS A 150 27.79 -1.40 9.64
C LYS A 150 27.61 -2.92 9.65
N GLU A 151 26.50 -3.44 9.16
CA GLU A 151 26.23 -4.89 9.16
C GLU A 151 26.81 -5.64 7.94
N LYS A 152 27.19 -4.93 6.86
CA LYS A 152 27.87 -5.54 5.71
C LYS A 152 29.41 -5.48 5.75
N VAL A 153 30.01 -4.82 6.74
CA VAL A 153 31.48 -4.75 6.88
C VAL A 153 32.05 -5.79 7.86
N LYS A 154 31.20 -6.53 8.61
CA LYS A 154 31.68 -7.62 9.49
C LYS A 154 32.10 -8.91 8.77
N GLY A 155 32.14 -8.91 7.44
CA GLY A 155 32.51 -10.09 6.62
C GLY A 155 33.92 -10.08 6.04
N LEU A 156 34.71 -9.02 6.21
CA LEU A 156 36.05 -8.90 5.62
C LEU A 156 37.05 -8.28 6.62
N GLY A 157 38.01 -9.09 7.07
CA GLY A 157 39.11 -8.74 8.00
C GLY A 157 38.87 -9.33 9.40
N MET A 158 39.26 -10.56 9.73
CA MET A 158 40.60 -11.16 9.71
C MET A 158 41.64 -10.32 10.50
N CYS A 159 42.02 -10.88 11.65
CA CYS A 159 43.26 -10.67 12.42
C CYS A 159 43.52 -9.30 13.06
N PHE A 160 43.01 -9.09 14.28
CA PHE A 160 43.79 -8.43 15.34
C PHE A 160 43.55 -9.14 16.67
N GLY A 161 44.64 -9.54 17.31
CA GLY A 161 44.67 -10.47 18.42
C GLY A 161 44.33 -9.86 19.78
N LEU A 162 44.17 -10.79 20.72
CA LEU A 162 44.64 -10.75 22.11
C LEU A 162 44.54 -9.39 22.83
N ALA A 163 43.59 -9.28 23.76
CA ALA A 163 43.89 -9.09 25.19
C ALA A 163 42.61 -9.01 26.03
N GLU A 164 42.51 -9.96 26.96
CA GLU A 164 42.19 -9.79 28.37
C GLU A 164 40.88 -9.16 28.89
N LYS A 165 40.30 -9.99 29.78
CA LYS A 165 39.80 -9.68 31.14
C LYS A 165 38.34 -9.27 31.33
N GLU A 166 37.60 -10.27 31.79
CA GLU A 166 36.90 -10.29 33.08
C GLU A 166 36.28 -8.97 33.56
N LYS A 167 34.95 -8.94 33.57
CA LYS A 167 34.21 -8.61 34.79
C LYS A 167 32.87 -9.33 34.85
N LYS A 168 32.65 -9.91 36.02
CA LYS A 168 31.60 -10.82 36.44
C LYS A 168 30.50 -10.02 37.15
N ALA A 169 29.25 -10.44 36.91
CA ALA A 169 28.05 -10.32 37.76
C ALA A 169 27.60 -8.95 38.28
N VAL A 170 26.34 -8.59 38.04
CA VAL A 170 25.22 -8.76 39.00
C VAL A 170 23.91 -8.54 38.22
N ASN A 171 23.05 -9.55 38.28
CA ASN A 171 21.66 -9.51 37.85
C ASN A 171 20.80 -9.21 39.09
N GLU A 172 19.67 -8.54 38.85
CA GLU A 172 18.35 -8.67 39.50
C GLU A 172 17.75 -7.34 39.94
N GLY A 173 16.66 -6.97 39.29
CA GLY A 173 15.74 -5.93 39.76
C GLY A 173 15.15 -5.11 38.62
N GLU A 174 13.82 -5.05 38.58
CA GLU A 174 13.03 -4.02 37.90
C GLU A 174 12.67 -4.26 36.42
N VAL A 175 11.86 -5.30 36.22
CA VAL A 175 11.00 -5.47 35.04
C VAL A 175 9.55 -5.30 35.47
N VAL A 176 9.09 -4.06 35.68
CA VAL A 176 7.68 -3.62 35.53
C VAL A 176 7.71 -2.09 35.30
N GLU A 177 6.85 -1.56 34.41
CA GLU A 177 6.67 -0.12 34.04
C GLU A 177 7.52 0.46 32.89
N GLN A 178 7.42 -0.11 31.69
CA GLN A 178 7.77 0.63 30.45
C GLN A 178 6.69 0.67 29.36
N GLU A 179 5.45 0.29 29.64
CA GLU A 179 4.38 0.34 28.62
C GLU A 179 3.52 1.61 28.60
N ASN A 180 3.65 2.53 29.58
CA ASN A 180 2.79 3.73 29.66
C ASN A 180 3.49 5.07 29.34
N ALA A 181 4.74 5.07 28.89
CA ALA A 181 5.53 6.31 28.67
C ALA A 181 5.59 6.80 27.20
N TRP A 182 4.99 6.08 26.24
CA TRP A 182 5.11 6.43 24.82
C TRP A 182 4.01 7.38 24.33
N GLU A 183 2.85 7.42 25.00
CA GLU A 183 1.67 8.19 24.55
C GLU A 183 1.76 9.69 24.88
N THR A 184 2.61 10.09 25.83
CA THR A 184 2.78 11.50 26.25
C THR A 184 3.86 12.24 25.43
N LYS A 185 4.74 11.54 24.71
CA LYS A 185 5.84 12.15 23.94
C LYS A 185 5.47 12.64 22.54
N GLU A 186 4.33 12.21 21.97
CA GLU A 186 3.86 12.74 20.67
C GLU A 186 3.06 14.04 20.78
N LYS A 187 2.44 14.33 21.93
CA LYS A 187 1.67 15.58 22.13
C LYS A 187 2.53 16.83 22.33
N HIS A 188 3.76 16.70 22.82
CA HIS A 188 4.67 17.85 23.05
C HIS A 188 5.69 18.11 21.92
N ARG A 189 5.71 17.29 20.86
CA ARG A 189 6.70 17.45 19.77
C ARG A 189 6.28 18.41 18.65
N TRP A 190 5.07 18.98 18.70
CA TRP A 190 4.57 19.90 17.69
C TRP A 190 4.76 21.40 18.02
N SER A 191 5.48 21.73 19.11
CA SER A 191 5.51 23.11 19.63
C SER A 191 6.87 23.80 19.66
N ALA A 192 7.90 23.32 18.95
CA ALA A 192 9.15 24.08 18.81
C ALA A 192 9.99 23.60 17.64
N SER A 193 9.97 24.34 16.53
CA SER A 193 11.11 24.47 15.61
C SER A 193 10.82 25.64 14.67
N THR A 194 11.03 26.84 15.19
CA THR A 194 11.33 28.04 14.41
C THR A 194 12.81 28.29 14.64
N ASP A 195 13.65 28.00 13.65
CA ASP A 195 14.97 28.63 13.51
C ASP A 195 15.40 28.55 12.04
N ASN A 196 15.10 29.65 11.36
CA ASN A 196 15.96 30.46 10.49
C ASN A 196 16.97 29.74 9.57
N THR A 197 16.71 29.87 8.28
CA THR A 197 17.78 30.08 7.29
C THR A 197 17.41 31.35 6.54
N GLU A 198 17.95 32.47 7.04
CA GLU A 198 18.00 33.74 6.31
C GLU A 198 18.92 33.55 5.10
N GLY A 199 18.34 33.72 3.92
CA GLY A 199 19.05 33.81 2.66
C GLY A 199 18.37 34.92 1.88
N ASP A 200 18.96 36.10 1.94
CA ASP A 200 18.51 37.33 1.30
C ASP A 200 18.28 37.14 -0.20
N ALA A 201 17.04 37.29 -0.62
CA ALA A 201 16.68 37.62 -1.99
C ALA A 201 15.62 38.72 -1.94
N LEU A 202 16.09 39.95 -2.01
CA LEU A 202 15.30 41.16 -2.19
C LEU A 202 14.47 41.06 -3.48
N GLY A 203 13.14 41.02 -3.36
CA GLY A 203 12.26 41.12 -4.51
C GLY A 203 10.77 41.03 -4.16
N GLY A 204 10.14 42.20 -3.99
CA GLY A 204 8.70 42.41 -4.23
C GLY A 204 7.72 41.80 -3.23
N ALA A 205 7.42 42.53 -2.16
CA ALA A 205 6.39 42.21 -1.20
C ALA A 205 4.98 42.54 -1.75
N ASP A 206 4.36 41.57 -2.42
CA ASP A 206 2.91 41.51 -2.52
C ASP A 206 2.39 40.81 -1.26
N ASN A 207 1.79 41.60 -0.36
CA ASN A 207 1.32 41.19 0.97
C ASN A 207 0.02 40.34 0.94
N ASP A 208 0.04 39.19 0.27
CA ASP A 208 -0.96 38.11 0.43
C ASP A 208 -0.35 36.83 1.07
N GLY A 209 0.77 36.99 1.78
CA GLY A 209 1.64 35.90 2.23
C GLY A 209 1.16 35.08 3.44
N THR A 210 0.02 35.41 4.06
CA THR A 210 -0.39 34.80 5.35
C THR A 210 -1.41 33.67 5.20
N ARG A 211 -2.01 33.46 4.02
CA ARG A 211 -2.96 32.35 3.80
C ARG A 211 -2.33 31.08 3.19
N ASP A 212 -1.15 31.19 2.58
CA ASP A 212 -0.50 30.05 1.93
C ASP A 212 0.51 29.28 2.79
N PHE A 213 0.70 29.68 4.06
CA PHE A 213 1.59 28.94 4.96
C PHE A 213 1.07 27.51 5.26
N TRP A 214 -0.25 27.30 5.25
CA TRP A 214 -0.87 25.97 5.33
C TRP A 214 -0.84 25.21 3.99
N ALA A 215 -0.63 25.92 2.88
CA ALA A 215 -0.45 25.39 1.54
C ALA A 215 1.01 25.10 1.18
N ARG A 216 1.93 25.07 2.16
CA ARG A 216 3.21 24.34 2.01
C ARG A 216 2.87 22.88 1.72
N ARG A 217 2.74 22.56 0.43
CA ARG A 217 2.38 21.27 -0.14
C ARG A 217 3.24 20.24 0.56
N LYS A 218 2.64 19.47 1.47
CA LYS A 218 3.35 18.44 2.23
C LYS A 218 3.64 17.29 1.27
N ARG A 219 4.71 17.43 0.51
CA ARG A 219 5.26 16.38 -0.36
C ARG A 219 5.63 15.18 0.51
N ARG A 220 5.29 13.99 0.03
CA ARG A 220 5.58 12.72 0.69
C ARG A 220 6.26 11.81 -0.30
N LEU A 221 7.42 11.30 0.09
CA LEU A 221 8.18 10.34 -0.71
C LEU A 221 7.76 8.93 -0.28
N TRP A 222 7.42 8.11 -1.26
CA TRP A 222 6.94 6.75 -1.10
C TRP A 222 7.80 5.81 -1.91
N GLN A 223 8.43 4.83 -1.26
CA GLN A 223 9.25 3.83 -1.92
C GLN A 223 9.03 2.48 -1.24
N TRP A 224 8.54 1.49 -1.98
CA TRP A 224 8.25 0.18 -1.41
C TRP A 224 9.53 -0.55 -0.95
N ALA A 225 10.56 -0.53 -1.78
CA ALA A 225 11.87 -1.12 -1.50
C ALA A 225 12.96 -0.30 -2.18
N SER A 226 14.20 -0.38 -1.69
CA SER A 226 15.32 0.47 -2.15
C SER A 226 15.66 0.31 -3.64
N ASP A 227 15.37 -0.86 -4.20
CA ASP A 227 15.55 -1.22 -5.61
C ASP A 227 14.38 -0.77 -6.50
N ARG A 228 13.27 -0.30 -5.91
CA ARG A 228 12.08 0.15 -6.62
C ARG A 228 12.05 1.67 -6.79
N THR A 229 11.19 2.12 -7.70
CA THR A 229 11.02 3.54 -7.99
C THR A 229 10.48 4.27 -6.75
N GLU A 230 11.08 5.41 -6.44
CA GLU A 230 10.57 6.33 -5.43
C GLU A 230 9.57 7.30 -6.09
N TYR A 231 8.42 7.41 -5.46
CA TYR A 231 7.30 8.24 -5.89
C TYR A 231 7.15 9.43 -4.97
N CYS A 232 6.94 10.61 -5.54
CA CYS A 232 6.52 11.79 -4.82
C CYS A 232 4.99 11.91 -4.93
N ILE A 233 4.31 11.90 -3.79
CA ILE A 233 2.88 12.12 -3.68
C ILE A 233 2.66 13.52 -3.09
N GLU A 234 1.98 14.35 -3.86
CA GLU A 234 1.69 15.75 -3.52
C GLU A 234 0.18 15.97 -3.51
N HIS A 235 -0.31 16.68 -2.50
CA HIS A 235 -1.71 17.10 -2.45
C HIS A 235 -1.87 18.44 -3.18
N GLU A 236 -2.84 18.50 -4.08
CA GLU A 236 -3.26 19.66 -4.85
C GLU A 236 -4.76 19.90 -4.68
N ASP A 237 -5.27 21.01 -5.23
CA ASP A 237 -6.66 21.45 -5.03
C ASP A 237 -7.69 20.37 -5.42
N GLU A 238 -7.41 19.61 -6.49
CA GLU A 238 -8.33 18.60 -7.02
C GLU A 238 -8.07 17.17 -6.51
N GLY A 239 -6.97 16.93 -5.80
CA GLY A 239 -6.61 15.57 -5.36
C GLY A 239 -5.13 15.37 -5.14
N TRP A 240 -4.64 14.18 -5.43
CA TRP A 240 -3.24 13.81 -5.25
C TRP A 240 -2.55 13.65 -6.60
N ARG A 241 -1.41 14.31 -6.77
CA ARG A 241 -0.51 14.12 -7.91
C ARG A 241 0.61 13.17 -7.52
N ILE A 242 0.91 12.21 -8.39
CA ILE A 242 2.02 11.29 -8.25
C ILE A 242 3.04 11.61 -9.33
N SER A 243 4.28 11.85 -8.96
CA SER A 243 5.43 11.94 -9.86
C SER A 243 6.55 10.99 -9.37
N THR A 244 7.56 10.74 -10.20
CA THR A 244 8.75 10.00 -9.76
C THR A 244 9.84 10.98 -9.32
N THR A 245 10.68 10.58 -8.37
CA THR A 245 11.81 11.43 -7.94
C THR A 245 12.78 11.70 -9.08
N THR A 246 12.97 10.72 -9.99
CA THR A 246 13.83 10.86 -11.18
C THR A 246 13.25 11.82 -12.23
N SER A 247 11.93 12.03 -12.25
CA SER A 247 11.26 12.85 -13.26
C SER A 247 10.10 13.63 -12.64
N PRO A 248 10.39 14.63 -11.77
CA PRO A 248 9.37 15.31 -10.97
C PRO A 248 8.37 16.10 -11.84
N ARG A 249 8.76 16.51 -13.05
CA ARG A 249 7.89 17.18 -14.02
C ARG A 249 6.92 16.23 -14.72
N ARG A 250 7.18 14.91 -14.70
CA ARG A 250 6.36 13.91 -15.39
C ARG A 250 5.35 13.31 -14.40
N THR A 251 4.09 13.67 -14.58
CA THR A 251 3.00 13.07 -13.80
C THR A 251 2.85 11.60 -14.15
N THR A 252 3.02 10.76 -13.14
CA THR A 252 2.93 9.30 -13.20
C THR A 252 1.54 8.81 -12.81
N GLY A 253 0.82 9.59 -12.02
CA GLY A 253 -0.56 9.31 -11.68
C GLY A 253 -1.27 10.53 -11.08
N ILE A 254 -2.59 10.49 -11.11
CA ILE A 254 -3.46 11.50 -10.51
C ILE A 254 -4.59 10.77 -9.81
N PHE A 255 -4.84 11.10 -8.55
CA PHE A 255 -5.94 10.59 -7.76
C PHE A 255 -6.86 11.73 -7.36
N ILE A 256 -7.93 11.92 -8.14
CA ILE A 256 -8.89 13.00 -7.99
C ILE A 256 -9.89 12.63 -6.91
N VAL A 257 -9.89 13.38 -5.81
CA VAL A 257 -10.81 13.18 -4.69
C VAL A 257 -11.64 14.45 -4.52
N PRO A 258 -12.95 14.44 -4.86
CA PRO A 258 -13.79 15.61 -4.80
C PRO A 258 -13.79 16.22 -3.40
N TYR A 259 -13.44 17.49 -3.29
CA TYR A 259 -13.42 18.19 -2.02
C TYR A 259 -14.86 18.54 -1.59
N ARG A 260 -15.33 17.86 -0.54
CA ARG A 260 -16.66 17.96 0.10
C ARG A 260 -17.86 17.57 -0.78
N PRO A 261 -18.94 17.03 -0.18
CA PRO A 261 -20.22 16.96 -0.87
C PRO A 261 -20.66 18.38 -1.19
N LYS A 262 -20.80 18.71 -2.47
CA LYS A 262 -21.51 19.94 -2.86
C LYS A 262 -22.94 19.80 -2.35
N LEU A 263 -23.42 20.80 -1.60
CA LEU A 263 -24.80 20.81 -1.08
C LEU A 263 -25.83 20.70 -2.21
N PHE A 264 -25.46 21.13 -3.42
CA PHE A 264 -26.29 21.05 -4.61
C PHE A 264 -25.46 20.58 -5.81
N GLY A 265 -26.04 19.69 -6.61
CA GLY A 265 -25.47 19.17 -7.85
C GLY A 265 -24.87 17.76 -7.77
N PRO A 266 -24.62 17.12 -8.92
CA PRO A 266 -24.04 15.78 -8.96
C PRO A 266 -22.61 15.80 -8.42
N MET A 267 -22.32 14.92 -7.46
CA MET A 267 -20.95 14.70 -7.00
C MET A 267 -20.12 14.06 -8.11
N ARG A 268 -18.94 14.62 -8.38
CA ARG A 268 -17.93 13.99 -9.24
C ARG A 268 -17.50 12.67 -8.56
N PRO A 269 -17.32 11.57 -9.30
CA PRO A 269 -16.76 10.35 -8.73
C PRO A 269 -15.29 10.57 -8.35
N VAL A 270 -14.80 9.76 -7.42
CA VAL A 270 -13.36 9.65 -7.15
C VAL A 270 -12.73 8.88 -8.30
N THR A 271 -11.66 9.43 -8.89
CA THR A 271 -11.01 8.87 -10.09
C THR A 271 -9.52 8.71 -9.87
N LEU A 272 -8.97 7.56 -10.25
CA LEU A 272 -7.55 7.26 -10.22
C LEU A 272 -7.04 7.05 -11.66
N LYS A 273 -6.06 7.84 -12.05
CA LYS A 273 -5.34 7.73 -13.33
C LYS A 273 -3.91 7.33 -13.04
N LEU A 274 -3.46 6.22 -13.60
CA LEU A 274 -2.06 5.77 -13.51
C LEU A 274 -1.49 5.58 -14.92
N THR A 275 -0.23 5.97 -15.13
CA THR A 275 0.48 5.65 -16.37
C THR A 275 0.74 4.14 -16.46
N ARG A 276 0.93 3.64 -17.68
CA ARG A 276 1.23 2.21 -17.91
C ARG A 276 2.51 1.77 -17.19
N GLU A 277 3.51 2.64 -17.12
CA GLU A 277 4.79 2.35 -16.45
C GLU A 277 4.61 2.12 -14.94
N ALA A 278 3.80 2.95 -14.27
CA ALA A 278 3.49 2.77 -12.85
C ALA A 278 2.61 1.56 -12.59
N LEU A 279 1.66 1.29 -13.48
CA LEU A 279 0.78 0.14 -13.39
C LEU A 279 1.57 -1.17 -13.33
N VAL A 280 2.51 -1.35 -14.26
CA VAL A 280 3.27 -2.61 -14.36
C VAL A 280 4.18 -2.84 -13.16
N LYS A 281 4.73 -1.77 -12.57
CA LYS A 281 5.75 -1.89 -11.52
C LYS A 281 5.17 -1.95 -10.11
N ASP A 282 4.25 -1.05 -9.80
CA ASP A 282 3.90 -0.73 -8.41
C ASP A 282 2.40 -0.37 -8.24
N GLU A 283 1.51 -0.91 -9.10
CA GLU A 283 0.06 -0.64 -9.04
C GLU A 283 -0.55 -0.81 -7.64
N VAL A 284 -0.42 -1.99 -7.05
CA VAL A 284 -0.98 -2.32 -5.72
C VAL A 284 -0.42 -1.39 -4.65
N PHE A 285 0.88 -1.13 -4.69
CA PHE A 285 1.56 -0.24 -3.74
C PHE A 285 1.02 1.19 -3.84
N LEU A 286 0.91 1.73 -5.06
CA LEU A 286 0.43 3.10 -5.28
C LEU A 286 -1.03 3.26 -4.86
N ILE A 287 -1.89 2.28 -5.13
CA ILE A 287 -3.29 2.30 -4.67
C ILE A 287 -3.34 2.39 -3.14
N LEU A 288 -2.60 1.52 -2.44
CA LEU A 288 -2.59 1.54 -0.97
C LEU A 288 -1.97 2.83 -0.40
N ALA A 289 -0.90 3.35 -1.01
CA ALA A 289 -0.29 4.61 -0.60
C ALA A 289 -1.28 5.78 -0.72
N LEU A 290 -2.03 5.86 -1.81
CA LEU A 290 -3.06 6.88 -2.02
C LEU A 290 -4.23 6.76 -1.05
N VAL A 291 -4.74 5.54 -0.83
CA VAL A 291 -5.79 5.27 0.18
C VAL A 291 -5.32 5.71 1.56
N TYR A 292 -4.07 5.39 1.90
CA TYR A 292 -3.48 5.80 3.17
C TYR A 292 -3.40 7.34 3.29
N GLU A 293 -2.84 8.02 2.30
CA GLU A 293 -2.69 9.49 2.33
C GLU A 293 -4.05 10.20 2.38
N GLU A 294 -5.03 9.73 1.60
CA GLU A 294 -6.38 10.30 1.61
C GLU A 294 -7.06 10.12 2.98
N THR A 295 -6.93 8.95 3.57
CA THR A 295 -7.54 8.71 4.89
C THR A 295 -6.87 9.55 5.97
N MET A 296 -5.53 9.65 5.95
CA MET A 296 -4.79 10.49 6.89
C MET A 296 -5.04 11.99 6.68
N ARG A 297 -5.47 12.41 5.49
CA ARG A 297 -5.95 13.77 5.22
C ARG A 297 -7.32 13.97 5.86
N GLY A 298 -8.24 13.02 5.67
CA GLY A 298 -9.56 13.04 6.30
C GLY A 298 -9.49 13.16 7.82
N ASP A 299 -8.62 12.36 8.46
CA ASP A 299 -8.46 12.37 9.93
C ASP A 299 -8.04 13.73 10.49
N ARG A 300 -7.16 14.45 9.78
CA ARG A 300 -6.70 15.78 10.22
C ARG A 300 -7.77 16.86 10.12
N ASN A 301 -8.77 16.65 9.27
CA ASN A 301 -9.85 17.60 9.08
C ASN A 301 -10.97 17.44 10.12
N VAL A 302 -11.04 16.30 10.82
CA VAL A 302 -12.06 16.03 11.86
C VAL A 302 -11.68 16.66 13.21
N SER A 303 -10.41 16.97 13.43
CA SER A 303 -9.91 17.53 14.70
C SER A 303 -10.03 19.06 14.83
N LEU A 304 -10.88 19.71 14.01
CA LEU A 304 -11.17 21.15 14.03
C LEU A 304 -12.57 21.37 14.56
#